data_AF-A0A846UDK0-F1
#
_entry.id   AF-A0A846UDK0-F1
#
_cell.length_a   1.000
_cell.length_b   1.000
_cell.length_c   1.000
_cell.angle_alpha   90.00
_cell.angle_beta   90.00
_cell.angle_gamma   90.00
#
_symmetry.space_group_name_H-M   'P 1'
#
loop_
_entity.id
_entity.type
_entity.pdbx_description
1 polymer ?
#
loop_
_entity_poly.entity_id
_entity_poly.type
_entity_poly.pdbx_seq_one_letter_code
_entity_poly.pdbx_strand_id
1 'polypeptide(L)'
;MNTRHSKRYQFARLPLAVAIGSAFLAACGGNDGSSAPDSADGAADRHEAAQAARASTAGTITLANGIYTIVNAQSGKCVDVAGASTEDGGRLQQAGCNKNAAQSFELSAVGGGIYKLVNGGSGKAMDVASASTADGAAVQQWVDNGTNAQRFRIEHLGGDRFRLVNAGSGKCVDVTGSSNADGAVLQQLSCSTGTSGGQSFRFLPRSGNVTAAVAVGVYEVKSVESGLCLDIAGAGTADGAKAQQSACVDVASQRFELRGETGGTFRLVNVNSGKSLDVTDVSTANGALIQQWATAASDNQRFAVAVSGAGFSLKARHSGKCVDVKDHSMSAGGAIQQWDCGTGANQQWKLTAVGAPAPAPAPAPAPAPAPAPSPAPSPAPSPAPAPAPAPAPAPAPAPAPAPSSSDLFDARKKDIAMQIVSSAENSSLNWKAQYAYIQDIHDGRGYTAGIIGFCSGTGDMLEVVQEYTNRKPGNVLAKYLPALKKVNNTESHAGLDPTYTGDWKTAAADVIFQQSQDYERDNVYFNPAVNKAKSDGLRALGQFAYYDAAVMHGYEGAMSVRKAAMAKAKTPAQGGDEATYLNAFMDARVVEMNKEEAHSDTTRVDTAQRVWLKAGNFDLNTPLNWKVYGDSYSIK
;
A
#
# COMPACT_ATOMS: atom_id res chain seq x y z
N MET A 1 39.56 -42.50 -26.15
CA MET A 1 39.36 -42.77 -24.71
C MET A 1 40.23 -41.83 -23.89
N ASN A 2 39.57 -41.03 -23.04
CA ASN A 2 39.99 -40.43 -21.77
C ASN A 2 41.27 -39.58 -21.59
N THR A 3 41.00 -38.38 -21.04
CA THR A 3 41.66 -37.66 -19.92
C THR A 3 42.95 -36.85 -20.13
N ARG A 4 42.86 -35.54 -19.85
CA ARG A 4 43.91 -34.67 -19.28
C ARG A 4 43.23 -33.86 -18.15
N HIS A 5 43.39 -34.18 -16.87
CA HIS A 5 44.51 -33.86 -15.96
C HIS A 5 44.98 -32.39 -15.97
N SER A 6 44.45 -31.66 -14.98
CA SER A 6 44.79 -30.31 -14.52
C SER A 6 46.20 -30.26 -13.91
N LYS A 7 46.96 -29.19 -14.23
CA LYS A 7 48.22 -28.85 -13.58
C LYS A 7 48.00 -27.75 -12.55
N ARG A 8 48.44 -28.05 -11.32
CA ARG A 8 48.57 -27.15 -10.17
C ARG A 8 49.70 -26.14 -10.39
N TYR A 9 49.50 -24.89 -9.96
CA TYR A 9 50.57 -23.99 -9.55
C TYR A 9 50.45 -23.70 -8.05
N GLN A 10 51.54 -23.92 -7.33
CA GLN A 10 51.73 -23.57 -5.92
C GLN A 10 52.00 -22.07 -5.78
N PHE A 11 51.41 -21.42 -4.78
CA PHE A 11 51.95 -20.19 -4.20
C PHE A 11 52.13 -20.35 -2.69
N ALA A 12 53.24 -19.78 -2.22
CA ALA A 12 53.85 -19.94 -0.90
C ALA A 12 53.06 -19.25 0.23
N ARG A 13 53.23 -19.78 1.44
CA ARG A 13 52.69 -19.25 2.71
C ARG A 13 53.55 -18.09 3.24
N LEU A 14 52.90 -16.99 3.64
CA LEU A 14 53.33 -16.06 4.70
C LEU A 14 52.05 -15.53 5.44
N PRO A 15 52.18 -14.99 6.67
CA PRO A 15 51.33 -15.38 7.80
C PRO A 15 49.98 -14.66 7.89
N LEU A 16 49.07 -15.40 8.54
CA LEU A 16 47.70 -15.07 8.90
C LEU A 16 47.63 -13.80 9.76
N ALA A 17 47.33 -12.66 9.13
CA ALA A 17 46.66 -11.57 9.83
C ALA A 17 45.18 -11.95 9.94
N VAL A 18 44.70 -12.10 11.18
CA VAL A 18 43.29 -12.32 11.50
C VAL A 18 42.53 -11.06 11.10
N ALA A 19 42.02 -11.05 9.87
CA ALA A 19 40.92 -10.20 9.49
C ALA A 19 39.65 -11.00 9.78
N ILE A 20 38.96 -10.64 10.87
CA ILE A 20 37.58 -11.04 11.12
C ILE A 20 36.77 -10.35 10.03
N GLY A 21 36.65 -10.98 8.87
CA GLY A 21 35.73 -10.58 7.83
C GLY A 21 34.34 -10.98 8.28
N SER A 22 33.58 -10.02 8.80
CA SER A 22 32.13 -10.14 8.91
C SER A 22 31.59 -10.46 7.51
N ALA A 23 31.09 -11.68 7.34
CA ALA A 23 30.42 -12.10 6.11
C ALA A 23 29.09 -11.34 6.02
N PHE A 24 29.14 -10.14 5.44
CA PHE A 24 27.96 -9.38 5.05
C PHE A 24 27.39 -10.03 3.79
N LEU A 25 26.30 -10.76 3.95
CA LEU A 25 25.51 -11.31 2.85
C LEU A 25 24.02 -11.00 3.10
N ALA A 26 23.67 -9.73 2.89
CA ALA A 26 22.27 -9.30 2.74
C ALA A 26 21.84 -9.59 1.29
N ALA A 27 20.64 -10.12 1.09
CA ALA A 27 20.14 -10.40 -0.25
C ALA A 27 19.39 -9.20 -0.84
N CYS A 28 19.97 -8.61 -1.88
CA CYS A 28 19.24 -7.68 -2.74
C CYS A 28 18.18 -8.49 -3.51
N GLY A 29 16.90 -8.26 -3.22
CA GLY A 29 15.79 -9.00 -3.80
C GLY A 29 15.52 -8.60 -5.26
N GLY A 30 16.19 -9.25 -6.20
CA GLY A 30 15.90 -9.18 -7.65
C GLY A 30 15.26 -10.47 -8.16
N ASN A 31 14.27 -10.35 -9.04
CA ASN A 31 13.52 -11.49 -9.60
C ASN A 31 14.27 -12.04 -10.83
N ASP A 32 15.10 -13.08 -10.64
CA ASP A 32 15.82 -13.71 -11.74
C ASP A 32 14.95 -14.68 -12.52
N GLY A 33 14.82 -14.40 -13.82
CA GLY A 33 14.07 -15.22 -14.77
C GLY A 33 14.69 -16.61 -14.93
N SER A 34 13.94 -17.64 -14.55
CA SER A 34 14.19 -18.99 -15.02
C SER A 34 12.89 -19.63 -15.52
N SER A 35 12.97 -20.10 -16.75
CA SER A 35 11.95 -20.82 -17.50
C SER A 35 11.84 -22.26 -16.98
N ALA A 36 10.61 -22.76 -16.82
CA ALA A 36 10.33 -24.19 -16.71
C ALA A 36 8.98 -24.54 -17.37
N PRO A 37 8.84 -25.73 -17.99
CA PRO A 37 7.78 -26.04 -18.93
C PRO A 37 6.55 -26.73 -18.31
N ASP A 38 5.51 -26.82 -19.15
CA ASP A 38 4.17 -27.37 -18.96
C ASP A 38 4.08 -28.75 -18.28
N SER A 39 2.97 -28.97 -17.56
CA SER A 39 2.11 -30.17 -17.69
C SER A 39 0.78 -29.99 -16.95
N ALA A 40 -0.31 -30.32 -17.64
CA ALA A 40 -1.71 -30.27 -17.19
C ALA A 40 -2.12 -31.55 -16.44
N ASP A 41 -3.04 -31.43 -15.46
CA ASP A 41 -4.32 -32.20 -15.41
C ASP A 41 -5.06 -32.03 -14.07
N GLY A 42 -6.40 -32.03 -14.13
CA GLY A 42 -7.26 -32.36 -12.99
C GLY A 42 -8.24 -31.27 -12.49
N ALA A 43 -9.17 -30.84 -13.34
CA ALA A 43 -10.32 -29.99 -12.96
C ALA A 43 -11.61 -30.83 -12.90
N ALA A 44 -12.24 -30.96 -11.73
CA ALA A 44 -13.66 -31.38 -11.63
C ALA A 44 -14.40 -31.05 -10.31
N ASP A 45 -13.77 -31.01 -9.13
CA ASP A 45 -14.55 -31.07 -7.85
C ASP A 45 -14.69 -29.73 -7.06
N ARG A 46 -14.67 -28.56 -7.71
CA ARG A 46 -14.61 -27.24 -7.02
C ARG A 46 -15.83 -26.33 -7.16
N HIS A 47 -17.04 -26.85 -7.37
CA HIS A 47 -18.20 -25.98 -7.61
C HIS A 47 -19.06 -25.64 -6.38
N GLU A 48 -19.05 -26.41 -5.29
CA GLU A 48 -19.94 -26.14 -4.14
C GLU A 48 -19.28 -25.41 -2.95
N ALA A 49 -17.96 -25.51 -2.75
CA ALA A 49 -17.26 -24.79 -1.68
C ALA A 49 -16.95 -23.31 -2.01
N ALA A 50 -17.15 -22.89 -3.27
CA ALA A 50 -16.75 -21.57 -3.77
C ALA A 50 -17.73 -20.42 -3.44
N GLN A 51 -18.91 -20.72 -2.87
CA GLN A 51 -19.95 -19.71 -2.63
C GLN A 51 -20.00 -19.18 -1.19
N ALA A 52 -19.48 -19.92 -0.19
CA ALA A 52 -19.48 -19.48 1.21
C ALA A 52 -18.22 -18.67 1.63
N ALA A 53 -17.13 -18.72 0.86
CA ALA A 53 -15.89 -18.00 1.15
C ALA A 53 -15.81 -16.59 0.52
N ARG A 54 -16.86 -16.12 -0.15
CA ARG A 54 -16.87 -14.84 -0.89
C ARG A 54 -17.16 -13.59 -0.06
N ALA A 55 -17.18 -13.69 1.27
CA ALA A 55 -17.59 -12.57 2.14
C ALA A 55 -16.47 -11.87 2.94
N SER A 56 -15.17 -12.22 2.82
CA SER A 56 -14.17 -11.55 3.68
C SER A 56 -12.73 -11.44 3.16
N THR A 57 -12.50 -11.39 1.85
CA THR A 57 -11.17 -11.10 1.29
C THR A 57 -11.26 -10.01 0.22
N ALA A 58 -11.54 -8.78 0.66
CA ALA A 58 -11.32 -7.60 -0.16
C ALA A 58 -9.81 -7.33 -0.23
N GLY A 59 -9.22 -7.46 -1.42
CA GLY A 59 -7.90 -6.90 -1.69
C GLY A 59 -7.94 -5.38 -1.47
N THR A 60 -6.94 -4.82 -0.80
CA THR A 60 -6.92 -3.40 -0.44
C THR A 60 -6.84 -2.56 -1.71
N ILE A 61 -7.95 -1.95 -2.13
CA ILE A 61 -7.93 -0.90 -3.15
C ILE A 61 -7.23 0.31 -2.52
N THR A 62 -6.07 0.68 -3.06
CA THR A 62 -5.31 1.87 -2.65
C THR A 62 -5.69 3.05 -3.54
N LEU A 63 -6.06 4.17 -2.91
CA LEU A 63 -6.26 5.45 -3.60
C LEU A 63 -4.92 6.04 -4.05
N ALA A 64 -4.91 6.67 -5.23
CA ALA A 64 -3.77 7.42 -5.73
C ALA A 64 -3.51 8.68 -4.90
N ASN A 65 -2.27 9.15 -4.86
CA ASN A 65 -1.98 10.47 -4.34
C ASN A 65 -2.67 11.54 -5.19
N GLY A 66 -3.11 12.63 -4.57
CA GLY A 66 -3.75 13.73 -5.28
C GLY A 66 -4.76 14.47 -4.43
N ILE A 67 -5.41 15.47 -5.02
CA ILE A 67 -6.39 16.30 -4.33
C ILE A 67 -7.78 15.71 -4.50
N TYR A 68 -8.49 15.52 -3.39
CA TYR A 68 -9.82 14.93 -3.35
C TYR A 68 -10.84 15.85 -2.67
N THR A 69 -12.09 15.68 -3.07
CA THR A 69 -13.27 16.02 -2.28
C THR A 69 -13.74 14.72 -1.62
N ILE A 70 -13.85 14.72 -0.30
CA ILE A 70 -14.29 13.54 0.46
C ILE A 70 -15.77 13.73 0.78
N VAL A 71 -16.62 12.80 0.33
CA VAL A 71 -18.07 12.91 0.43
C VAL A 71 -18.62 11.79 1.29
N ASN A 72 -19.38 12.09 2.34
CA ASN A 72 -20.08 11.04 3.06
C ASN A 72 -21.11 10.39 2.11
N ALA A 73 -21.07 9.06 2.00
CA ALA A 73 -21.84 8.29 1.04
C ALA A 73 -23.35 8.25 1.37
N GLN A 74 -23.73 8.51 2.62
CA GLN A 74 -25.13 8.58 3.05
C GLN A 74 -25.72 9.96 2.82
N SER A 75 -25.08 11.02 3.34
CA SER A 75 -25.62 12.37 3.28
C SER A 75 -25.38 13.08 1.94
N GLY A 76 -24.39 12.61 1.17
CA GLY A 76 -23.92 13.29 -0.04
C GLY A 76 -23.17 14.60 0.24
N LYS A 77 -22.86 14.91 1.51
CA LYS A 77 -22.18 16.12 1.94
C LYS A 77 -20.68 15.93 2.02
N CYS A 78 -19.95 17.03 1.88
CA CYS A 78 -18.51 17.05 1.81
C CYS A 78 -17.91 17.23 3.21
N VAL A 79 -16.79 16.53 3.48
CA VAL A 79 -15.92 16.86 4.61
C VAL A 79 -15.41 18.29 4.42
N ASP A 80 -15.51 19.09 5.48
CA ASP A 80 -15.40 20.55 5.47
C ASP A 80 -14.67 21.01 6.74
N VAL A 81 -13.72 21.93 6.60
CA VAL A 81 -13.15 22.64 7.75
C VAL A 81 -14.10 23.77 8.14
N ALA A 82 -14.65 23.70 9.35
CA ALA A 82 -15.68 24.62 9.82
C ALA A 82 -15.23 26.09 9.70
N GLY A 83 -16.03 26.90 9.00
CA GLY A 83 -15.74 28.32 8.76
C GLY A 83 -14.48 28.58 7.93
N ALA A 84 -13.97 27.57 7.20
CA ALA A 84 -12.68 27.63 6.50
C ALA A 84 -11.52 28.06 7.41
N SER A 85 -11.58 27.68 8.69
CA SER A 85 -10.54 28.03 9.67
C SER A 85 -9.15 27.61 9.18
N THR A 86 -8.16 28.44 9.45
CA THR A 86 -6.74 28.14 9.22
C THR A 86 -6.00 27.85 10.51
N GLU A 87 -6.68 27.78 11.66
CA GLU A 87 -6.05 27.56 12.97
C GLU A 87 -5.93 26.07 13.32
N ASP A 88 -4.97 25.75 14.20
CA ASP A 88 -4.90 24.44 14.85
C ASP A 88 -6.15 24.19 15.70
N GLY A 89 -6.66 22.97 15.68
CA GLY A 89 -7.91 22.62 16.35
C GLY A 89 -9.17 23.06 15.58
N GLY A 90 -9.01 23.57 14.36
CA GLY A 90 -10.13 23.82 13.45
C GLY A 90 -10.94 22.55 13.24
N ARG A 91 -12.21 22.57 13.66
CA ARG A 91 -13.08 21.39 13.66
C ARG A 91 -13.42 20.95 12.24
N LEU A 92 -13.37 19.64 11.99
CA LEU A 92 -13.94 19.07 10.76
C LEU A 92 -15.42 18.76 10.96
N GLN A 93 -16.21 19.09 9.95
CA GLN A 93 -17.65 18.86 9.88
C GLN A 93 -18.02 18.37 8.48
N GLN A 94 -19.28 18.00 8.27
CA GLN A 94 -19.82 17.93 6.91
C GLN A 94 -20.60 19.19 6.56
N ALA A 95 -20.56 19.58 5.30
CA ALA A 95 -21.35 20.68 4.76
C ALA A 95 -21.73 20.42 3.29
N GLY A 96 -22.70 21.17 2.78
CA GLY A 96 -23.03 21.21 1.36
C GLY A 96 -21.77 21.41 0.51
N CYS A 97 -21.61 20.56 -0.50
CA CYS A 97 -20.44 20.56 -1.38
C CYS A 97 -20.39 21.83 -2.23
N ASN A 98 -19.40 22.69 -2.00
CA ASN A 98 -19.29 24.02 -2.62
C ASN A 98 -17.97 24.23 -3.40
N LYS A 99 -17.11 23.21 -3.44
CA LYS A 99 -15.82 23.22 -4.15
C LYS A 99 -14.86 24.33 -3.71
N ASN A 100 -14.99 24.88 -2.51
CA ASN A 100 -13.98 25.76 -1.92
C ASN A 100 -12.77 24.96 -1.39
N ALA A 101 -11.70 25.67 -1.00
CA ALA A 101 -10.47 25.05 -0.50
C ALA A 101 -10.66 24.35 0.87
N ALA A 102 -11.63 24.77 1.68
CA ALA A 102 -11.94 24.15 2.97
C ALA A 102 -12.49 22.72 2.84
N GLN A 103 -13.00 22.35 1.65
CA GLN A 103 -13.48 20.99 1.34
C GLN A 103 -12.48 20.16 0.51
N SER A 104 -11.27 20.68 0.32
CA SER A 104 -10.23 20.08 -0.52
C SER A 104 -9.22 19.37 0.35
N PHE A 105 -8.92 18.11 0.07
CA PHE A 105 -7.96 17.32 0.83
C PHE A 105 -6.94 16.67 -0.10
N GLU A 106 -5.70 17.11 0.00
CA GLU A 106 -4.57 16.44 -0.61
C GLU A 106 -4.28 15.14 0.15
N LEU A 107 -4.41 14.03 -0.57
CA LEU A 107 -4.13 12.70 -0.10
C LEU A 107 -2.71 12.32 -0.51
N SER A 108 -1.87 12.00 0.46
CA SER A 108 -0.49 11.53 0.24
C SER A 108 -0.29 10.20 0.95
N ALA A 109 0.03 9.15 0.19
CA ALA A 109 0.38 7.85 0.74
C ALA A 109 1.65 7.95 1.59
N VAL A 110 1.63 7.31 2.75
CA VAL A 110 2.79 7.15 3.63
C VAL A 110 3.30 5.69 3.66
N GLY A 111 2.65 4.79 2.91
CA GLY A 111 2.95 3.36 2.80
C GLY A 111 1.86 2.46 3.40
N GLY A 112 1.75 1.21 2.92
CA GLY A 112 0.86 0.19 3.52
C GLY A 112 -0.65 0.51 3.49
N GLY A 113 -1.11 1.32 2.54
CA GLY A 113 -2.50 1.80 2.48
C GLY A 113 -2.85 2.86 3.53
N ILE A 114 -1.85 3.42 4.21
CA ILE A 114 -1.97 4.55 5.13
C ILE A 114 -1.68 5.84 4.38
N TYR A 115 -2.47 6.85 4.69
CA TYR A 115 -2.42 8.15 4.05
C TYR A 115 -2.37 9.28 5.08
N LYS A 116 -1.78 10.39 4.64
CA LYS A 116 -1.99 11.72 5.21
C LYS A 116 -3.02 12.45 4.36
N LEU A 117 -3.90 13.22 5.01
CA LEU A 117 -4.89 14.07 4.35
C LEU A 117 -4.64 15.52 4.76
N VAL A 118 -4.20 16.37 3.85
CA VAL A 118 -3.90 17.79 4.11
C VAL A 118 -4.98 18.66 3.50
N ASN A 119 -5.58 19.55 4.29
CA ASN A 119 -6.59 20.46 3.78
C ASN A 119 -5.96 21.52 2.86
N GLY A 120 -6.53 21.71 1.67
CA GLY A 120 -6.01 22.64 0.67
C GLY A 120 -6.23 24.12 1.01
N GLY A 121 -7.12 24.45 1.95
CA GLY A 121 -7.34 25.82 2.42
C GLY A 121 -6.36 26.25 3.51
N SER A 122 -6.04 25.35 4.44
CA SER A 122 -5.21 25.66 5.61
C SER A 122 -3.78 25.10 5.56
N GLY A 123 -3.51 24.11 4.69
CA GLY A 123 -2.26 23.36 4.66
C GLY A 123 -2.06 22.43 5.87
N LYS A 124 -3.09 22.24 6.72
CA LYS A 124 -3.03 21.42 7.93
C LYS A 124 -3.55 20.01 7.70
N ALA A 125 -3.04 19.04 8.45
CA ALA A 125 -3.44 17.65 8.35
C ALA A 125 -4.77 17.40 9.09
N MET A 126 -5.60 16.50 8.57
CA MET A 126 -6.68 15.86 9.34
C MET A 126 -6.06 15.15 10.55
N ASP A 127 -6.63 15.35 11.72
CA ASP A 127 -6.05 14.99 13.02
C ASP A 127 -7.13 14.49 13.98
N VAL A 128 -6.83 13.44 14.74
CA VAL A 128 -7.63 13.03 15.90
C VAL A 128 -7.13 13.77 17.12
N ALA A 129 -8.01 14.58 17.73
CA ALA A 129 -7.64 15.49 18.80
C ALA A 129 -6.90 14.79 19.95
N SER A 130 -5.74 15.35 20.31
CA SER A 130 -4.86 14.85 21.37
C SER A 130 -4.41 13.40 21.21
N ALA A 131 -4.40 12.87 19.97
CA ALA A 131 -4.13 11.46 19.69
C ALA A 131 -5.02 10.49 20.50
N SER A 132 -6.22 10.95 20.87
CA SER A 132 -7.14 10.17 21.69
C SER A 132 -7.49 8.85 21.02
N THR A 133 -7.68 7.79 21.82
CA THR A 133 -8.22 6.50 21.36
C THR A 133 -9.67 6.31 21.77
N ALA A 134 -10.31 7.31 22.38
CA ALA A 134 -11.69 7.25 22.84
C ALA A 134 -12.71 7.41 21.71
N ASP A 135 -13.86 6.75 21.84
CA ASP A 135 -15.03 7.01 20.98
C ASP A 135 -15.54 8.43 21.23
N GLY A 136 -15.94 9.11 20.16
CA GLY A 136 -16.38 10.50 20.22
C GLY A 136 -15.25 11.53 20.26
N ALA A 137 -13.98 11.12 20.18
CA ALA A 137 -12.90 12.11 20.07
C ALA A 137 -13.05 12.91 18.77
N ALA A 138 -12.87 14.22 18.88
CA ALA A 138 -13.07 15.13 17.76
C ALA A 138 -12.04 14.87 16.64
N VAL A 139 -12.52 14.93 15.39
CA VAL A 139 -11.66 15.05 14.23
C VAL A 139 -11.51 16.54 13.90
N GLN A 140 -10.27 16.99 13.84
CA GLN A 140 -9.89 18.38 13.67
C GLN A 140 -8.79 18.50 12.61
N GLN A 141 -8.31 19.71 12.36
CA GLN A 141 -7.07 19.95 11.65
C GLN A 141 -5.96 20.36 12.62
N TRP A 142 -4.73 19.98 12.31
CA TRP A 142 -3.56 20.38 13.07
C TRP A 142 -2.33 20.44 12.16
N VAL A 143 -1.32 21.24 12.53
CA VAL A 143 -0.02 21.21 11.85
C VAL A 143 0.52 19.76 11.78
N ASP A 144 1.03 19.35 10.62
CA ASP A 144 1.56 17.98 10.45
C ASP A 144 2.72 17.77 11.42
N ASN A 145 2.55 16.82 12.33
CA ASN A 145 3.48 16.55 13.42
C ASN A 145 4.04 15.12 13.36
N GLY A 146 3.76 14.39 12.28
CA GLY A 146 4.32 13.04 12.07
C GLY A 146 3.63 11.92 12.85
N THR A 147 2.66 12.22 13.72
CA THR A 147 2.06 11.22 14.62
C THR A 147 0.97 10.39 13.94
N ASN A 148 0.67 9.22 14.52
CA ASN A 148 -0.42 8.36 14.05
C ASN A 148 -1.84 8.97 14.23
N ALA A 149 -1.97 10.06 14.98
CA ALA A 149 -3.22 10.84 15.05
C ALA A 149 -3.58 11.45 13.69
N GLN A 150 -2.60 11.61 12.80
CA GLN A 150 -2.72 12.26 11.48
C GLN A 150 -2.48 11.28 10.33
N ARG A 151 -2.62 9.98 10.59
CA ARG A 151 -2.40 8.90 9.63
C ARG A 151 -3.66 8.06 9.56
N PHE A 152 -4.16 7.84 8.36
CA PHE A 152 -5.42 7.14 8.15
C PHE A 152 -5.24 6.04 7.12
N ARG A 153 -5.53 4.80 7.52
CA ARG A 153 -5.71 3.71 6.58
C ARG A 153 -7.04 3.90 5.87
N ILE A 154 -7.01 3.97 4.55
CA ILE A 154 -8.24 4.09 3.76
C ILE A 154 -8.62 2.68 3.33
N GLU A 155 -9.66 2.15 3.94
CA GLU A 155 -10.15 0.82 3.64
C GLU A 155 -11.31 0.88 2.64
N HIS A 156 -11.26 0.01 1.65
CA HIS A 156 -12.33 -0.14 0.69
C HIS A 156 -13.50 -0.95 1.28
N LEU A 157 -14.71 -0.44 1.08
CA LEU A 157 -15.96 -1.05 1.55
C LEU A 157 -16.74 -1.78 0.43
N GLY A 158 -16.24 -1.75 -0.82
CA GLY A 158 -16.98 -2.18 -2.01
C GLY A 158 -17.48 -0.99 -2.84
N GLY A 159 -17.57 -1.16 -4.16
CA GLY A 159 -17.98 -0.10 -5.09
C GLY A 159 -17.05 1.12 -5.04
N ASP A 160 -17.60 2.32 -4.92
CA ASP A 160 -16.88 3.59 -4.79
C ASP A 160 -16.68 4.05 -3.33
N ARG A 161 -16.94 3.17 -2.35
CA ARG A 161 -17.02 3.51 -0.93
C ARG A 161 -15.79 3.07 -0.16
N PHE A 162 -15.42 3.92 0.80
CA PHE A 162 -14.26 3.77 1.66
C PHE A 162 -14.60 4.17 3.09
N ARG A 163 -13.80 3.69 4.04
CA ARG A 163 -13.75 4.24 5.41
C ARG A 163 -12.33 4.70 5.73
N LEU A 164 -12.21 5.75 6.54
CA LEU A 164 -10.92 6.25 7.01
C LEU A 164 -10.71 5.73 8.43
N VAL A 165 -9.72 4.87 8.62
CA VAL A 165 -9.36 4.30 9.92
C VAL A 165 -8.10 4.97 10.43
N ASN A 166 -8.20 5.67 11.56
CA ASN A 166 -7.04 6.28 12.19
C ASN A 166 -6.00 5.21 12.58
N ALA A 167 -4.74 5.42 12.22
CA ALA A 167 -3.66 4.47 12.45
C ALA A 167 -3.23 4.37 13.93
N GLY A 168 -3.53 5.39 14.74
CA GLY A 168 -3.22 5.42 16.16
C GLY A 168 -4.26 4.71 17.02
N SER A 169 -5.55 4.95 16.73
CA SER A 169 -6.65 4.39 17.53
C SER A 169 -7.29 3.14 16.93
N GLY A 170 -7.10 2.87 15.64
CA GLY A 170 -7.84 1.83 14.92
C GLY A 170 -9.32 2.16 14.70
N LYS A 171 -9.75 3.38 15.00
CA LYS A 171 -11.15 3.83 14.92
C LYS A 171 -11.43 4.58 13.63
N CYS A 172 -12.69 4.61 13.24
CA CYS A 172 -13.14 5.17 12.00
C CYS A 172 -13.55 6.63 12.15
N VAL A 173 -13.20 7.46 11.18
CA VAL A 173 -13.82 8.78 11.01
C VAL A 173 -15.32 8.58 10.80
N ASP A 174 -16.12 9.33 11.53
CA ASP A 174 -17.57 9.21 11.61
C ASP A 174 -18.23 10.59 11.60
N VAL A 175 -19.30 10.74 10.82
CA VAL A 175 -20.23 11.87 10.98
C VAL A 175 -21.11 11.59 12.19
N THR A 176 -21.00 12.45 13.21
CA THR A 176 -21.68 12.25 14.50
C THR A 176 -23.18 11.99 14.34
N GLY A 177 -23.64 10.86 14.87
CA GLY A 177 -25.03 10.42 14.81
C GLY A 177 -25.52 10.04 13.40
N SER A 178 -24.61 9.84 12.44
CA SER A 178 -24.94 9.65 11.02
C SER A 178 -25.90 10.72 10.48
N SER A 179 -25.75 11.95 10.99
CA SER A 179 -26.59 13.09 10.63
C SER A 179 -26.49 13.42 9.14
N ASN A 180 -27.56 13.98 8.57
CA ASN A 180 -27.55 14.58 7.23
C ASN A 180 -27.50 16.12 7.28
N ALA A 181 -27.38 16.73 8.46
CA ALA A 181 -27.36 18.18 8.62
C ALA A 181 -25.99 18.80 8.26
N ASP A 182 -26.01 20.03 7.77
CA ASP A 182 -24.78 20.83 7.64
C ASP A 182 -24.25 21.20 9.02
N GLY A 183 -22.94 21.24 9.16
CA GLY A 183 -22.27 21.50 10.44
C GLY A 183 -22.25 20.31 11.39
N ALA A 184 -22.79 19.15 11.01
CA ALA A 184 -22.61 17.93 11.79
C ALA A 184 -21.12 17.58 11.85
N VAL A 185 -20.62 17.41 13.07
CA VAL A 185 -19.19 17.31 13.34
C VAL A 185 -18.65 15.92 13.04
N LEU A 186 -17.40 15.85 12.61
CA LEU A 186 -16.69 14.60 12.50
C LEU A 186 -16.08 14.23 13.86
N GLN A 187 -16.22 12.96 14.21
CA GLN A 187 -15.60 12.33 15.37
C GLN A 187 -14.89 11.05 14.91
N GLN A 188 -14.11 10.42 15.79
CA GLN A 188 -13.77 9.01 15.62
C GLN A 188 -14.74 8.14 16.41
N LEU A 189 -15.05 6.97 15.87
CA LEU A 189 -15.89 5.97 16.53
C LEU A 189 -15.39 4.58 16.16
N SER A 190 -15.65 3.59 17.01
CA SER A 190 -15.49 2.18 16.70
C SER A 190 -16.02 1.85 15.29
N CYS A 191 -15.21 1.17 14.49
CA CYS A 191 -15.51 0.92 13.08
C CYS A 191 -16.71 -0.02 12.94
N SER A 192 -17.74 0.45 12.24
CA SER A 192 -18.91 -0.34 11.86
C SER A 192 -18.59 -1.31 10.71
N THR A 193 -19.35 -2.40 10.64
CA THR A 193 -19.25 -3.42 9.58
C THR A 193 -20.13 -3.10 8.36
N GLY A 194 -20.96 -2.06 8.43
CA GLY A 194 -21.87 -1.65 7.36
C GLY A 194 -21.21 -0.77 6.30
N THR A 195 -21.76 -0.79 5.09
CA THR A 195 -21.31 0.05 3.94
C THR A 195 -22.12 1.35 3.79
N SER A 196 -22.96 1.67 4.78
CA SER A 196 -23.83 2.86 4.86
C SER A 196 -23.76 3.43 6.28
N GLY A 197 -23.92 4.74 6.44
CA GLY A 197 -23.75 5.41 7.74
C GLY A 197 -22.78 6.60 7.70
N GLY A 198 -22.54 7.19 8.88
CA GLY A 198 -21.57 8.27 9.09
C GLY A 198 -20.12 7.91 8.77
N GLN A 199 -19.77 6.62 8.63
CA GLN A 199 -18.41 6.13 8.40
C GLN A 199 -18.09 5.73 6.96
N SER A 200 -19.05 5.88 6.03
CA SER A 200 -18.87 5.54 4.63
C SER A 200 -18.63 6.79 3.79
N PHE A 201 -17.52 6.83 3.06
CA PHE A 201 -17.07 7.98 2.28
C PHE A 201 -16.72 7.61 0.84
N ARG A 202 -16.86 8.57 -0.06
CA ARG A 202 -16.40 8.52 -1.45
C ARG A 202 -15.30 9.54 -1.64
N PHE A 203 -14.23 9.15 -2.32
CA PHE A 203 -13.12 10.04 -2.63
C PHE A 203 -13.24 10.49 -4.09
N LEU A 204 -13.65 11.73 -4.31
CA LEU A 204 -13.84 12.30 -5.64
C LEU A 204 -12.64 13.18 -6.00
N PRO A 205 -11.83 12.83 -7.02
CA PRO A 205 -10.65 13.62 -7.37
C PRO A 205 -11.04 15.04 -7.82
N ARG A 206 -10.27 16.05 -7.40
CA ARG A 206 -10.36 17.44 -7.86
C ARG A 206 -9.31 17.65 -8.94
N SER A 207 -9.76 18.03 -10.13
CA SER A 207 -8.92 18.24 -11.31
C SER A 207 -7.88 19.34 -11.07
N GLY A 208 -6.61 18.96 -10.93
CA GLY A 208 -5.47 19.85 -10.81
C GLY A 208 -4.18 19.04 -10.62
N ASN A 209 -3.53 18.68 -11.73
CA ASN A 209 -2.23 18.00 -11.81
C ASN A 209 -2.10 16.68 -11.02
N VAL A 210 -2.50 15.58 -11.66
CA VAL A 210 -2.21 14.22 -11.19
C VAL A 210 -0.87 13.78 -11.78
N THR A 211 0.20 13.85 -10.99
CA THR A 211 1.47 13.17 -11.29
C THR A 211 1.38 11.71 -10.82
N ALA A 212 1.35 10.79 -11.80
CA ALA A 212 1.74 9.38 -11.69
C ALA A 212 0.76 8.29 -11.14
N ALA A 213 -0.51 8.55 -10.80
CA ALA A 213 -1.47 7.45 -10.60
C ALA A 213 -2.92 7.86 -10.90
N VAL A 214 -3.62 7.09 -11.74
CA VAL A 214 -5.05 7.32 -12.02
C VAL A 214 -5.87 6.86 -10.82
N ALA A 215 -6.69 7.76 -10.26
CA ALA A 215 -7.58 7.45 -9.15
C ALA A 215 -8.77 6.58 -9.60
N VAL A 216 -9.40 5.87 -8.67
CA VAL A 216 -10.73 5.30 -8.93
C VAL A 216 -11.76 6.42 -9.04
N GLY A 217 -12.76 6.26 -9.90
CA GLY A 217 -13.77 7.29 -10.13
C GLY A 217 -14.41 7.18 -11.51
N VAL A 218 -15.32 8.11 -11.83
CA VAL A 218 -16.00 8.16 -13.13
C VAL A 218 -15.28 9.12 -14.06
N TYR A 219 -14.98 8.66 -15.28
CA TYR A 219 -14.21 9.38 -16.26
C TYR A 219 -14.93 9.48 -17.60
N GLU A 220 -14.75 10.62 -18.26
CA GLU A 220 -14.79 10.72 -19.71
C GLU A 220 -13.43 10.26 -20.25
N VAL A 221 -13.43 9.28 -21.14
CA VAL A 221 -12.23 8.67 -21.71
C VAL A 221 -12.10 9.14 -23.15
N LYS A 222 -11.10 9.96 -23.45
CA LYS A 222 -10.97 10.66 -24.74
C LYS A 222 -9.72 10.24 -25.48
N SER A 223 -9.84 9.88 -26.75
CA SER A 223 -8.68 9.62 -27.61
C SER A 223 -7.83 10.89 -27.72
N VAL A 224 -6.53 10.78 -27.48
CA VAL A 224 -5.59 11.91 -27.67
C VAL A 224 -5.43 12.23 -29.15
N GLU A 225 -5.52 11.23 -30.04
CA GLU A 225 -5.42 11.42 -31.49
C GLU A 225 -6.59 12.24 -32.05
N SER A 226 -7.82 11.80 -31.79
CA SER A 226 -9.02 12.35 -32.43
C SER A 226 -9.76 13.40 -31.59
N GLY A 227 -9.52 13.42 -30.27
CA GLY A 227 -10.31 14.21 -29.33
C GLY A 227 -11.73 13.66 -29.10
N LEU A 228 -12.08 12.52 -29.70
CA LEU A 228 -13.39 11.86 -29.55
C LEU A 228 -13.42 10.97 -28.31
N CYS A 229 -14.62 10.74 -27.79
CA CYS A 229 -14.85 9.98 -26.56
C CYS A 229 -15.08 8.50 -26.83
N LEU A 230 -14.53 7.65 -25.98
CA LEU A 230 -14.90 6.24 -25.89
C LEU A 230 -16.40 6.14 -25.58
N ASP A 231 -17.12 5.36 -26.37
CA ASP A 231 -18.56 5.20 -26.33
C ASP A 231 -18.93 3.74 -26.55
N ILE A 232 -20.00 3.29 -25.91
CA ILE A 232 -20.63 2.01 -26.26
C ILE A 232 -21.65 2.28 -27.37
N ALA A 233 -21.44 1.66 -28.53
CA ALA A 233 -22.20 1.95 -29.74
C ALA A 233 -23.72 1.84 -29.51
N GLY A 234 -24.43 2.91 -29.88
CA GLY A 234 -25.89 3.01 -29.74
C GLY A 234 -26.39 3.02 -28.29
N ALA A 235 -25.52 3.32 -27.31
CA ALA A 235 -25.80 3.15 -25.88
C ALA A 235 -26.31 1.73 -25.52
N GLY A 236 -25.89 0.72 -26.29
CA GLY A 236 -26.30 -0.66 -26.08
C GLY A 236 -25.97 -1.12 -24.66
N THR A 237 -26.84 -1.95 -24.08
CA THR A 237 -26.64 -2.52 -22.72
C THR A 237 -26.44 -4.04 -22.76
N ALA A 238 -26.56 -4.67 -23.92
CA ALA A 238 -26.33 -6.10 -24.13
C ALA A 238 -24.84 -6.45 -24.07
N ASP A 239 -24.55 -7.70 -23.71
CA ASP A 239 -23.21 -8.27 -23.85
C ASP A 239 -22.81 -8.30 -25.33
N GLY A 240 -21.56 -7.96 -25.61
CA GLY A 240 -21.03 -7.90 -26.97
C GLY A 240 -21.31 -6.59 -27.69
N ALA A 241 -22.01 -5.62 -27.09
CA ALA A 241 -22.11 -4.28 -27.66
C ALA A 241 -20.70 -3.67 -27.80
N LYS A 242 -20.36 -3.21 -28.99
CA LYS A 242 -18.98 -2.81 -29.33
C LYS A 242 -18.66 -1.41 -28.82
N ALA A 243 -17.40 -1.24 -28.42
CA ALA A 243 -16.85 0.08 -28.13
C ALA A 243 -16.47 0.77 -29.45
N GLN A 244 -16.74 2.06 -29.51
CA GLN A 244 -16.38 2.96 -30.60
C GLN A 244 -15.85 4.28 -30.02
N GLN A 245 -15.29 5.13 -30.87
CA GLN A 245 -15.16 6.55 -30.55
C GLN A 245 -16.33 7.35 -31.14
N SER A 246 -16.81 8.37 -30.44
CA SER A 246 -17.89 9.24 -30.92
C SER A 246 -17.70 10.68 -30.43
N ALA A 247 -18.49 11.61 -30.95
CA ALA A 247 -18.53 12.97 -30.47
C ALA A 247 -18.84 12.98 -28.96
N CYS A 248 -18.03 13.71 -28.19
CA CYS A 248 -18.18 13.78 -26.74
C CYS A 248 -19.47 14.50 -26.36
N VAL A 249 -20.38 13.78 -25.72
CA VAL A 249 -21.64 14.29 -25.18
C VAL A 249 -21.83 13.78 -23.76
N ASP A 250 -22.52 14.56 -22.92
CA ASP A 250 -22.70 14.21 -21.51
C ASP A 250 -23.81 13.15 -21.32
N VAL A 251 -23.48 11.91 -21.67
CA VAL A 251 -24.37 10.75 -21.61
C VAL A 251 -23.70 9.58 -20.92
N ALA A 252 -24.47 8.75 -20.23
CA ALA A 252 -23.95 7.63 -19.45
C ALA A 252 -23.19 6.58 -20.29
N SER A 253 -23.46 6.45 -21.59
CA SER A 253 -22.74 5.52 -22.47
C SER A 253 -21.28 5.92 -22.73
N GLN A 254 -20.93 7.19 -22.47
CA GLN A 254 -19.58 7.76 -22.60
C GLN A 254 -18.92 8.04 -21.24
N ARG A 255 -19.44 7.41 -20.17
CA ARG A 255 -18.90 7.54 -18.82
C ARG A 255 -18.44 6.17 -18.37
N PHE A 256 -17.19 6.10 -17.91
CA PHE A 256 -16.59 4.86 -17.43
C PHE A 256 -16.08 5.04 -16.01
N GLU A 257 -16.62 4.23 -15.11
CA GLU A 257 -16.10 4.10 -13.76
C GLU A 257 -14.84 3.23 -13.79
N LEU A 258 -13.70 3.83 -13.45
CA LEU A 258 -12.46 3.12 -13.20
C LEU A 258 -12.53 2.54 -11.80
N ARG A 259 -12.72 1.21 -11.73
CA ARG A 259 -12.68 0.44 -10.49
C ARG A 259 -11.32 -0.20 -10.33
N GLY A 260 -10.68 0.03 -9.19
CA GLY A 260 -9.41 -0.60 -8.86
C GLY A 260 -9.58 -2.10 -8.62
N GLU A 261 -8.60 -2.89 -9.05
CA GLU A 261 -8.54 -4.34 -8.87
C GLU A 261 -7.18 -4.73 -8.29
N THR A 262 -7.08 -5.94 -7.73
CA THR A 262 -5.81 -6.49 -7.22
C THR A 262 -4.71 -6.47 -8.28
N GLY A 263 -3.46 -6.18 -7.88
CA GLY A 263 -2.32 -6.19 -8.80
C GLY A 263 -2.18 -4.92 -9.64
N GLY A 264 -2.78 -3.80 -9.21
CA GLY A 264 -2.60 -2.47 -9.81
C GLY A 264 -3.33 -2.26 -11.14
N THR A 265 -4.32 -3.11 -11.45
CA THR A 265 -5.13 -3.00 -12.67
C THR A 265 -6.49 -2.36 -12.38
N PHE A 266 -7.17 -1.92 -13.43
CA PHE A 266 -8.50 -1.32 -13.36
C PHE A 266 -9.49 -2.08 -14.25
N ARG A 267 -10.76 -2.06 -13.85
CA ARG A 267 -11.88 -2.26 -14.77
C ARG A 267 -12.45 -0.92 -15.17
N LEU A 268 -12.76 -0.76 -16.45
CA LEU A 268 -13.53 0.37 -16.94
C LEU A 268 -14.99 -0.09 -17.06
N VAL A 269 -15.83 0.29 -16.11
CA VAL A 269 -17.24 -0.09 -16.07
C VAL A 269 -18.08 1.01 -16.69
N ASN A 270 -18.80 0.71 -17.76
CA ASN A 270 -19.67 1.69 -18.41
C ASN A 270 -20.83 2.06 -17.47
N VAL A 271 -21.05 3.36 -17.25
CA VAL A 271 -22.04 3.85 -16.29
C VAL A 271 -23.48 3.55 -16.76
N ASN A 272 -23.73 3.50 -18.08
CA ASN A 272 -25.06 3.21 -18.62
C ASN A 272 -25.48 1.75 -18.42
N SER A 273 -24.57 0.80 -18.66
CA SER A 273 -24.89 -0.63 -18.63
C SER A 273 -24.46 -1.35 -17.34
N GLY A 274 -23.53 -0.77 -16.58
CA GLY A 274 -22.86 -1.42 -15.46
C GLY A 274 -21.89 -2.54 -15.87
N LYS A 275 -21.57 -2.67 -17.16
CA LYS A 275 -20.73 -3.73 -17.72
C LYS A 275 -19.29 -3.26 -17.94
N SER A 276 -18.35 -4.21 -17.89
CA SER A 276 -16.94 -3.92 -18.05
C SER A 276 -16.54 -3.86 -19.52
N LEU A 277 -15.61 -2.97 -19.84
CA LEU A 277 -14.84 -3.02 -21.07
C LEU A 277 -14.13 -4.38 -21.16
N ASP A 278 -14.17 -5.00 -22.33
CA ASP A 278 -13.85 -6.42 -22.54
C ASP A 278 -13.17 -6.59 -23.90
N VAL A 279 -12.04 -7.30 -23.93
CA VAL A 279 -11.44 -7.75 -25.20
C VAL A 279 -12.21 -8.98 -25.68
N THR A 280 -12.82 -8.84 -26.87
CA THR A 280 -13.70 -9.87 -27.45
C THR A 280 -13.01 -11.24 -27.51
N ASP A 281 -13.73 -12.28 -27.08
CA ASP A 281 -13.32 -13.69 -27.10
C ASP A 281 -12.00 -13.99 -26.36
N VAL A 282 -11.60 -13.14 -25.41
CA VAL A 282 -10.33 -13.27 -24.67
C VAL A 282 -9.11 -13.32 -25.62
N SER A 283 -9.27 -12.78 -26.84
CA SER A 283 -8.27 -12.89 -27.89
C SER A 283 -6.96 -12.19 -27.49
N THR A 284 -5.83 -12.76 -27.89
CA THR A 284 -4.49 -12.15 -27.73
C THR A 284 -3.95 -11.57 -29.04
N ALA A 285 -4.73 -11.65 -30.12
CA ALA A 285 -4.36 -11.16 -31.44
C ALA A 285 -4.57 -9.65 -31.59
N ASN A 286 -3.72 -9.02 -32.42
CA ASN A 286 -3.93 -7.67 -32.90
C ASN A 286 -5.24 -7.58 -33.69
N GLY A 287 -5.98 -6.49 -33.50
CA GLY A 287 -7.25 -6.26 -34.19
C GLY A 287 -8.47 -6.87 -33.52
N ALA A 288 -8.32 -7.58 -32.40
CA ALA A 288 -9.47 -8.01 -31.62
C ALA A 288 -10.23 -6.79 -31.10
N LEU A 289 -11.54 -6.74 -31.39
CA LEU A 289 -12.38 -5.59 -31.03
C LEU A 289 -12.61 -5.52 -29.53
N ILE A 290 -12.77 -4.30 -29.03
CA ILE A 290 -13.23 -4.03 -27.68
C ILE A 290 -14.76 -3.99 -27.66
N GLN A 291 -15.34 -4.62 -26.66
CA GLN A 291 -16.78 -4.66 -26.41
C GLN A 291 -17.05 -4.36 -24.94
N GLN A 292 -18.31 -4.34 -24.54
CA GLN A 292 -18.69 -4.53 -23.15
C GLN A 292 -19.18 -5.95 -22.91
N TRP A 293 -18.99 -6.44 -21.70
CA TRP A 293 -19.53 -7.71 -21.25
C TRP A 293 -19.82 -7.68 -19.75
N ALA A 294 -20.74 -8.53 -19.30
CA ALA A 294 -20.97 -8.76 -17.88
C ALA A 294 -19.63 -8.98 -17.15
N THR A 295 -19.45 -8.28 -16.03
CA THR A 295 -18.18 -8.29 -15.30
C THR A 295 -17.87 -9.70 -14.78
N ALA A 296 -16.72 -10.24 -15.17
CA ALA A 296 -16.24 -11.55 -14.76
C ALA A 296 -14.80 -11.45 -14.20
N ALA A 297 -14.33 -12.49 -13.51
CA ALA A 297 -12.97 -12.52 -12.95
C ALA A 297 -11.85 -12.62 -14.01
N SER A 298 -12.18 -12.61 -15.30
CA SER A 298 -11.25 -12.83 -16.40
C SER A 298 -10.36 -11.61 -16.69
N ASP A 299 -9.15 -11.89 -17.20
CA ASP A 299 -8.08 -10.89 -17.37
C ASP A 299 -8.24 -10.02 -18.61
N ASN A 300 -9.08 -10.45 -19.55
CA ASN A 300 -9.45 -9.66 -20.73
C ASN A 300 -10.35 -8.46 -20.42
N GLN A 301 -10.77 -8.31 -19.16
CA GLN A 301 -11.52 -7.18 -18.63
C GLN A 301 -10.71 -6.33 -17.63
N ARG A 302 -9.42 -6.64 -17.44
CA ARG A 302 -8.53 -5.96 -16.50
C ARG A 302 -7.45 -5.20 -17.27
N PHE A 303 -7.29 -3.90 -16.98
CA PHE A 303 -6.39 -3.02 -17.71
C PHE A 303 -5.38 -2.37 -16.78
N ALA A 304 -4.09 -2.52 -17.08
CA ALA A 304 -3.05 -1.70 -16.48
C ALA A 304 -3.10 -0.31 -17.12
N VAL A 305 -3.11 0.73 -16.28
CA VAL A 305 -3.17 2.12 -16.73
C VAL A 305 -1.83 2.79 -16.42
N ALA A 306 -1.16 3.28 -17.46
CA ALA A 306 0.15 3.91 -17.32
C ALA A 306 0.21 5.23 -18.09
N VAL A 307 1.04 6.17 -17.64
CA VAL A 307 1.27 7.42 -18.37
C VAL A 307 1.88 7.10 -19.74
N SER A 308 1.32 7.66 -20.80
CA SER A 308 1.82 7.51 -22.17
C SER A 308 1.60 8.82 -22.94
N GLY A 309 2.70 9.48 -23.31
CA GLY A 309 2.67 10.75 -24.03
C GLY A 309 1.84 11.82 -23.31
N ALA A 310 0.80 12.33 -23.99
CA ALA A 310 -0.08 13.37 -23.48
C ALA A 310 -1.30 12.82 -22.68
N GLY A 311 -1.37 11.51 -22.45
CA GLY A 311 -2.44 10.86 -21.73
C GLY A 311 -2.00 9.57 -21.05
N PHE A 312 -2.84 8.54 -21.15
CA PHE A 312 -2.63 7.23 -20.55
C PHE A 312 -2.75 6.12 -21.58
N SER A 313 -1.97 5.05 -21.45
CA SER A 313 -2.24 3.78 -22.13
C SER A 313 -3.12 2.89 -21.25
N LEU A 314 -3.99 2.10 -21.88
CA LEU A 314 -4.82 1.09 -21.23
C LEU A 314 -4.39 -0.28 -21.76
N LYS A 315 -3.61 -1.02 -20.99
CA LYS A 315 -3.03 -2.31 -21.42
C LYS A 315 -3.80 -3.48 -20.84
N ALA A 316 -4.44 -4.28 -21.69
CA ALA A 316 -5.17 -5.48 -21.27
C ALA A 316 -4.22 -6.48 -20.61
N ARG A 317 -4.62 -7.01 -19.45
CA ARG A 317 -3.73 -7.81 -18.60
C ARG A 317 -3.41 -9.18 -19.20
N HIS A 318 -4.37 -9.81 -19.88
CA HIS A 318 -4.19 -11.15 -20.45
C HIS A 318 -3.29 -11.16 -21.69
N SER A 319 -3.41 -10.16 -22.57
CA SER A 319 -2.71 -10.10 -23.86
C SER A 319 -1.46 -9.23 -23.85
N GLY A 320 -1.36 -8.32 -22.87
CA GLY A 320 -0.32 -7.29 -22.83
C GLY A 320 -0.45 -6.25 -23.94
N LYS A 321 -1.59 -6.17 -24.64
CA LYS A 321 -1.87 -5.23 -25.74
C LYS A 321 -2.64 -4.02 -25.26
N CYS A 322 -2.51 -2.91 -25.97
CA CYS A 322 -3.09 -1.64 -25.63
C CYS A 322 -4.42 -1.41 -26.34
N VAL A 323 -5.38 -0.79 -25.64
CA VAL A 323 -6.62 -0.28 -26.23
C VAL A 323 -6.28 0.79 -27.26
N ASP A 324 -6.77 0.60 -28.48
CA ASP A 324 -6.28 1.22 -29.70
C ASP A 324 -7.47 1.71 -30.55
N VAL A 325 -7.41 2.95 -31.03
CA VAL A 325 -8.33 3.44 -32.05
C VAL A 325 -7.91 2.83 -33.39
N LYS A 326 -8.77 1.95 -33.93
CA LYS A 326 -8.48 1.16 -35.13
C LYS A 326 -8.13 2.07 -36.30
N ASP A 327 -7.04 1.70 -36.98
CA ASP A 327 -6.52 2.36 -38.18
C ASP A 327 -6.25 3.87 -38.00
N HIS A 328 -5.99 4.32 -36.76
CA HIS A 328 -5.85 5.75 -36.42
C HIS A 328 -7.04 6.60 -36.89
N SER A 329 -8.24 6.01 -36.89
CA SER A 329 -9.44 6.70 -37.36
C SER A 329 -9.67 8.02 -36.61
N MET A 330 -10.05 9.06 -37.33
CA MET A 330 -10.43 10.37 -36.78
C MET A 330 -11.95 10.59 -36.79
N SER A 331 -12.72 9.58 -37.21
CA SER A 331 -14.16 9.69 -37.43
C SER A 331 -14.95 9.12 -36.25
N ALA A 332 -16.10 9.73 -35.98
CA ALA A 332 -17.10 9.14 -35.09
C ALA A 332 -17.59 7.80 -35.67
N GLY A 333 -17.80 6.81 -34.81
CA GLY A 333 -18.03 5.41 -35.18
C GLY A 333 -16.75 4.62 -35.42
N GLY A 334 -15.56 5.23 -35.31
CA GLY A 334 -14.29 4.50 -35.40
C GLY A 334 -14.22 3.40 -34.34
N ALA A 335 -13.92 2.18 -34.77
CA ALA A 335 -13.90 1.01 -33.88
C ALA A 335 -12.73 1.08 -32.89
N ILE A 336 -12.94 0.55 -31.69
CA ILE A 336 -11.88 0.36 -30.71
C ILE A 336 -11.46 -1.11 -30.72
N GLN A 337 -10.15 -1.34 -30.75
CA GLN A 337 -9.53 -2.67 -30.78
C GLN A 337 -8.42 -2.76 -29.73
N GLN A 338 -7.78 -3.92 -29.62
CA GLN A 338 -6.45 -4.02 -29.03
C GLN A 338 -5.38 -4.12 -30.13
N TRP A 339 -4.21 -3.58 -29.84
CA TRP A 339 -3.02 -3.72 -30.67
C TRP A 339 -1.75 -3.75 -29.81
N ASP A 340 -0.63 -4.21 -30.37
CA ASP A 340 0.66 -4.12 -29.70
C ASP A 340 0.93 -2.67 -29.25
N CYS A 341 1.39 -2.54 -28.00
CA CYS A 341 1.58 -1.24 -27.39
C CYS A 341 2.73 -0.48 -28.08
N GLY A 342 2.46 0.74 -28.50
CA GLY A 342 3.43 1.68 -29.04
C GLY A 342 3.28 3.08 -28.44
N THR A 343 3.85 4.07 -29.11
CA THR A 343 3.81 5.48 -28.69
C THR A 343 2.83 6.33 -29.50
N GLY A 344 2.07 5.73 -30.43
CA GLY A 344 1.09 6.43 -31.25
C GLY A 344 -0.03 7.07 -30.42
N ALA A 345 -0.52 8.24 -30.83
CA ALA A 345 -1.56 8.95 -30.09
C ALA A 345 -2.92 8.23 -30.12
N ASN A 346 -3.14 7.34 -31.10
CA ASN A 346 -4.30 6.46 -31.21
C ASN A 346 -4.40 5.41 -30.08
N GLN A 347 -3.34 5.22 -29.28
CA GLN A 347 -3.33 4.37 -28.08
C GLN A 347 -3.22 5.18 -26.78
N GLN A 348 -3.28 6.51 -26.87
CA GLN A 348 -3.22 7.40 -25.72
C GLN A 348 -4.62 7.95 -25.43
N TRP A 349 -5.00 7.89 -24.15
CA TRP A 349 -6.32 8.24 -23.67
C TRP A 349 -6.22 9.31 -22.60
N LYS A 350 -6.87 10.45 -22.81
CA LYS A 350 -7.05 11.47 -21.79
C LYS A 350 -8.23 11.06 -20.91
N LEU A 351 -7.96 10.83 -19.64
CA LEU A 351 -8.96 10.51 -18.62
C LEU A 351 -9.37 11.79 -17.90
N THR A 352 -10.57 12.29 -18.16
CA THR A 352 -11.10 13.49 -17.51
C THR A 352 -12.14 13.08 -16.48
N ALA A 353 -11.84 13.29 -15.19
CA ALA A 353 -12.77 12.96 -14.12
C ALA A 353 -14.06 13.78 -14.27
N VAL A 354 -15.20 13.09 -14.26
CA VAL A 354 -16.51 13.72 -14.27
C VAL A 354 -16.94 13.84 -12.81
N GLY A 355 -17.03 15.06 -12.31
CA GLY A 355 -17.58 15.31 -10.98
C GLY A 355 -18.97 14.70 -10.90
N ALA A 356 -19.28 13.99 -9.82
CA ALA A 356 -20.56 13.31 -9.68
C ALA A 356 -21.73 14.27 -10.00
N PRO A 357 -22.75 13.83 -10.75
CA PRO A 357 -23.95 14.64 -10.92
C PRO A 357 -24.51 15.00 -9.54
N ALA A 358 -24.88 16.28 -9.37
CA ALA A 358 -25.54 16.73 -8.16
C ALA A 358 -26.78 15.85 -7.93
N PRO A 359 -27.03 15.34 -6.71
CA PRO A 359 -28.29 14.69 -6.42
C PRO A 359 -29.41 15.67 -6.76
N ALA A 360 -30.47 15.18 -7.42
CA ALA A 360 -31.65 15.98 -7.67
C ALA A 360 -32.13 16.63 -6.36
N PRO A 361 -32.54 17.91 -6.37
CA PRO A 361 -32.97 18.59 -5.16
C PRO A 361 -34.06 17.78 -4.46
N ALA A 362 -33.84 17.48 -3.18
CA ALA A 362 -34.83 16.81 -2.35
C ALA A 362 -36.13 17.65 -2.35
N PRO A 363 -37.33 17.01 -2.39
CA PRO A 363 -38.58 17.73 -2.25
C PRO A 363 -38.55 18.56 -0.95
N ALA A 364 -38.99 19.82 -1.04
CA ALA A 364 -39.04 20.71 0.11
C ALA A 364 -39.80 20.05 1.28
N PRO A 365 -39.30 20.14 2.53
CA PRO A 365 -40.02 19.62 3.68
C PRO A 365 -41.38 20.31 3.81
N ALA A 366 -42.42 19.54 4.09
CA ALA A 366 -43.72 20.09 4.45
C ALA A 366 -43.57 20.99 5.70
N PRO A 367 -44.27 22.14 5.76
CA PRO A 367 -44.15 23.08 6.86
C PRO A 367 -44.54 22.41 8.20
N ALA A 368 -43.66 22.56 9.19
CA ALA A 368 -43.89 22.05 10.54
C ALA A 368 -45.06 22.77 11.22
N PRO A 369 -45.89 22.09 12.05
CA PRO A 369 -46.95 22.73 12.83
C PRO A 369 -46.37 23.74 13.82
N ALA A 370 -47.10 24.84 14.03
CA ALA A 370 -46.73 25.92 14.94
C ALA A 370 -46.55 25.44 16.40
N PRO A 371 -45.56 25.95 17.14
CA PRO A 371 -45.32 25.57 18.52
C PRO A 371 -46.43 26.09 19.46
N ALA A 372 -46.85 25.24 20.40
CA ALA A 372 -47.72 25.62 21.50
C ALA A 372 -46.98 26.53 22.51
N PRO A 373 -47.66 27.47 23.18
CA PRO A 373 -47.02 28.43 24.08
C PRO A 373 -46.49 27.79 25.36
N SER A 374 -45.30 28.23 25.76
CA SER A 374 -44.57 27.81 26.97
C SER A 374 -45.18 28.43 28.24
N PRO A 375 -45.32 27.71 29.36
CA PRO A 375 -45.80 28.27 30.63
C PRO A 375 -44.74 29.09 31.36
N ALA A 376 -45.22 30.03 32.18
CA ALA A 376 -44.45 31.05 32.91
C ALA A 376 -43.48 30.49 33.97
N PRO A 377 -42.37 31.20 34.28
CA PRO A 377 -41.35 30.73 35.22
C PRO A 377 -41.79 30.87 36.67
N SER A 378 -41.40 29.88 37.50
CA SER A 378 -41.53 29.90 38.97
C SER A 378 -40.25 30.47 39.61
N PRO A 379 -40.32 31.14 40.79
CA PRO A 379 -39.20 31.90 41.33
C PRO A 379 -38.14 31.03 42.00
N ALA A 380 -36.88 31.49 41.92
CA ALA A 380 -35.69 30.80 42.39
C ALA A 380 -35.57 30.78 43.94
N PRO A 381 -35.10 29.67 44.55
CA PRO A 381 -34.72 29.64 45.95
C PRO A 381 -33.29 30.17 46.18
N SER A 382 -33.10 30.72 47.39
CA SER A 382 -31.88 31.37 47.91
C SER A 382 -30.69 30.41 48.09
N PRO A 383 -29.43 30.87 48.00
CA PRO A 383 -28.26 29.99 48.06
C PRO A 383 -27.88 29.59 49.50
N ALA A 384 -27.49 28.32 49.68
CA ALA A 384 -26.92 27.79 50.92
C ALA A 384 -25.38 27.95 50.94
N PRO A 385 -24.73 27.98 52.13
CA PRO A 385 -23.32 28.33 52.28
C PRO A 385 -22.36 27.20 51.87
N ALA A 386 -21.18 27.60 51.40
CA ALA A 386 -20.12 26.71 50.91
C ALA A 386 -19.47 25.84 52.01
N PRO A 387 -19.18 24.55 51.77
CA PRO A 387 -18.35 23.74 52.66
C PRO A 387 -16.84 23.94 52.39
N ALA A 388 -16.06 23.76 53.46
CA ALA A 388 -14.61 23.88 53.52
C ALA A 388 -13.86 22.80 52.68
N PRO A 389 -12.60 23.04 52.26
CA PRO A 389 -11.87 22.15 51.37
C PRO A 389 -11.36 20.89 52.06
N ALA A 390 -11.53 19.74 51.40
CA ALA A 390 -11.00 18.44 51.82
C ALA A 390 -9.52 18.25 51.40
N PRO A 391 -8.74 17.39 52.08
CA PRO A 391 -7.31 17.22 51.86
C PRO A 391 -6.99 16.48 50.54
N ALA A 392 -5.83 16.81 49.96
CA ALA A 392 -5.35 16.24 48.70
C ALA A 392 -5.14 14.71 48.77
N PRO A 393 -5.53 13.94 47.72
CA PRO A 393 -5.27 12.50 47.66
C PRO A 393 -3.80 12.20 47.32
N ALA A 394 -3.28 11.12 47.90
CA ALA A 394 -1.94 10.59 47.66
C ALA A 394 -1.76 10.10 46.20
N PRO A 395 -0.50 10.02 45.69
CA PRO A 395 -0.23 9.65 44.30
C PRO A 395 -0.68 8.21 44.00
N ALA A 396 -1.37 8.02 42.89
CA ALA A 396 -1.77 6.70 42.40
C ALA A 396 -0.54 5.87 41.95
N PRO A 397 -0.54 4.54 42.14
CA PRO A 397 0.52 3.66 41.64
C PRO A 397 0.60 3.72 40.11
N ALA A 398 1.82 3.61 39.58
CA ALA A 398 2.07 3.57 38.13
C ALA A 398 1.27 2.44 37.45
N PRO A 399 0.74 2.67 36.23
CA PRO A 399 0.00 1.64 35.50
C PRO A 399 0.90 0.44 35.19
N ALA A 400 0.35 -0.77 35.33
CA ALA A 400 0.98 -1.99 34.87
C ALA A 400 1.22 -1.94 33.34
N PRO A 401 2.28 -2.59 32.82
CA PRO A 401 2.58 -2.60 31.39
C PRO A 401 1.42 -3.19 30.58
N ALA A 402 1.14 -2.56 29.44
CA ALA A 402 0.11 -2.99 28.48
C ALA A 402 0.34 -4.45 28.02
N PRO A 403 -0.73 -5.19 27.66
CA PRO A 403 -0.58 -6.55 27.16
C PRO A 403 0.30 -6.59 25.91
N SER A 404 1.25 -7.52 25.89
CA SER A 404 2.16 -7.77 24.77
C SER A 404 1.37 -8.19 23.53
N SER A 405 1.42 -7.37 22.47
CA SER A 405 0.81 -7.69 21.18
C SER A 405 1.49 -8.90 20.54
N SER A 406 0.69 -9.75 19.88
CA SER A 406 1.17 -10.93 19.13
C SER A 406 1.55 -10.61 17.68
N ASP A 407 1.63 -9.34 17.30
CA ASP A 407 1.69 -8.86 15.92
C ASP A 407 2.96 -8.04 15.67
N LEU A 408 3.65 -8.32 14.57
CA LEU A 408 4.87 -7.62 14.18
C LEU A 408 4.61 -6.18 13.72
N PHE A 409 3.36 -5.80 13.39
CA PHE A 409 3.00 -4.39 13.13
C PHE A 409 3.07 -3.50 14.38
N ASP A 410 3.12 -4.09 15.57
CA ASP A 410 3.43 -3.35 16.79
C ASP A 410 4.84 -2.73 16.70
N ALA A 411 4.96 -1.45 17.03
CA ALA A 411 6.22 -0.73 16.88
C ALA A 411 7.37 -1.36 17.68
N ARG A 412 7.08 -1.91 18.87
CA ARG A 412 8.09 -2.59 19.70
C ARG A 412 8.45 -3.95 19.10
N LYS A 413 7.49 -4.73 18.60
CA LYS A 413 7.78 -6.02 17.94
C LYS A 413 8.53 -5.84 16.62
N LYS A 414 8.21 -4.80 15.84
CA LYS A 414 8.96 -4.42 14.64
C LYS A 414 10.39 -4.02 14.96
N ASP A 415 10.59 -3.21 15.99
CA ASP A 415 11.94 -2.85 16.45
C ASP A 415 12.73 -4.09 16.90
N ILE A 416 12.11 -5.01 17.64
CA ILE A 416 12.72 -6.30 18.00
C ILE A 416 13.09 -7.11 16.75
N ALA A 417 12.20 -7.21 15.76
CA ALA A 417 12.50 -7.89 14.50
C ALA A 417 13.70 -7.27 13.78
N MET A 418 13.78 -5.93 13.72
CA MET A 418 14.92 -5.22 13.11
C MET A 418 16.23 -5.49 13.86
N GLN A 419 16.20 -5.55 15.19
CA GLN A 419 17.36 -5.92 16.00
C GLN A 419 17.81 -7.36 15.70
N ILE A 420 16.87 -8.29 15.54
CA ILE A 420 17.19 -9.68 15.20
C ILE A 420 17.76 -9.79 13.79
N VAL A 421 17.15 -9.15 12.79
CA VAL A 421 17.70 -9.08 11.42
C VAL A 421 19.13 -8.53 11.45
N SER A 422 19.33 -7.39 12.12
CA SER A 422 20.65 -6.75 12.20
C SER A 422 21.70 -7.58 12.93
N SER A 423 21.30 -8.46 13.87
CA SER A 423 22.25 -9.38 14.49
C SER A 423 22.85 -10.37 13.50
N ALA A 424 22.08 -10.77 12.49
CA ALA A 424 22.54 -11.64 11.44
C ALA A 424 23.22 -10.86 10.30
N GLU A 425 22.68 -9.70 9.91
CA GLU A 425 23.25 -8.90 8.81
C GLU A 425 24.53 -8.14 9.21
N ASN A 426 24.67 -7.75 10.48
CA ASN A 426 25.64 -6.73 10.91
C ASN A 426 26.33 -7.05 12.24
N SER A 427 26.14 -8.27 12.76
CA SER A 427 26.63 -8.68 14.08
C SER A 427 26.26 -7.70 15.22
N SER A 428 25.15 -6.96 15.11
CA SER A 428 24.79 -5.88 16.03
C SER A 428 23.28 -5.79 16.25
N LEU A 429 22.86 -5.34 17.44
CA LEU A 429 21.45 -4.98 17.68
C LEU A 429 21.15 -3.53 17.29
N ASN A 430 22.17 -2.69 17.05
CA ASN A 430 21.95 -1.30 16.65
C ASN A 430 21.69 -1.20 15.13
N TRP A 431 20.52 -1.66 14.71
CA TRP A 431 20.12 -1.66 13.30
C TRP A 431 20.05 -0.24 12.70
N LYS A 432 19.81 0.79 13.52
CA LYS A 432 19.78 2.19 13.06
C LYS A 432 21.14 2.72 12.65
N ALA A 433 22.24 2.12 13.09
CA ALA A 433 23.57 2.48 12.59
C ALA A 433 23.72 2.20 11.08
N GLN A 434 22.88 1.30 10.53
CA GLN A 434 22.98 0.85 9.14
C GLN A 434 22.40 1.82 8.13
N TYR A 435 21.68 2.89 8.53
CA TYR A 435 21.25 3.91 7.56
C TYR A 435 22.41 4.48 6.73
N ALA A 436 23.60 4.59 7.35
CA ALA A 436 24.81 5.12 6.72
C ALA A 436 25.70 4.04 6.06
N TYR A 437 25.36 2.76 6.21
CA TYR A 437 26.12 1.68 5.60
C TYR A 437 26.07 1.81 4.08
N ILE A 438 27.24 1.69 3.44
CA ILE A 438 27.37 1.58 1.98
C ILE A 438 28.76 1.01 1.65
N GLN A 439 28.80 -0.07 0.89
CA GLN A 439 30.04 -0.72 0.44
C GLN A 439 29.77 -1.57 -0.80
N ASP A 440 30.73 -1.63 -1.72
CA ASP A 440 30.77 -2.70 -2.71
C ASP A 440 31.48 -3.90 -2.07
N ILE A 441 30.71 -4.96 -1.85
CA ILE A 441 31.19 -6.20 -1.24
C ILE A 441 31.64 -7.22 -2.31
N HIS A 442 31.67 -6.82 -3.57
CA HIS A 442 32.13 -7.60 -4.72
C HIS A 442 31.35 -8.90 -4.94
N ASP A 443 30.03 -8.82 -4.75
CA ASP A 443 29.08 -9.92 -4.94
C ASP A 443 28.35 -9.86 -6.31
N GLY A 444 28.79 -8.94 -7.18
CA GLY A 444 28.21 -8.73 -8.52
C GLY A 444 26.98 -7.82 -8.56
N ARG A 445 26.59 -7.18 -7.45
CA ARG A 445 25.39 -6.31 -7.35
C ARG A 445 25.72 -4.83 -7.19
N GLY A 446 27.00 -4.48 -7.30
CA GLY A 446 27.52 -3.13 -7.10
C GLY A 446 27.50 -2.72 -5.63
N TYR A 447 27.23 -1.45 -5.34
CA TYR A 447 27.12 -0.98 -3.96
C TYR A 447 25.92 -1.61 -3.25
N THR A 448 26.14 -2.11 -2.04
CA THR A 448 25.11 -2.52 -1.06
C THR A 448 25.05 -1.49 0.06
N ALA A 449 23.87 -1.03 0.45
CA ALA A 449 23.73 0.10 1.38
C ALA A 449 22.47 0.04 2.27
N GLY A 450 22.49 0.80 3.36
CA GLY A 450 21.30 1.04 4.19
C GLY A 450 20.85 -0.12 5.07
N ILE A 451 19.67 0.05 5.68
CA ILE A 451 19.15 -0.81 6.77
C ILE A 451 18.75 -2.23 6.38
N ILE A 452 18.61 -2.52 5.08
CA ILE A 452 18.29 -3.86 4.57
C ILE A 452 19.16 -4.28 3.38
N GLY A 453 20.24 -3.54 3.09
CA GLY A 453 21.14 -3.86 1.98
C GLY A 453 20.55 -3.56 0.60
N PHE A 454 20.13 -2.32 0.36
CA PHE A 454 19.73 -1.82 -0.97
C PHE A 454 20.91 -1.85 -1.93
N CYS A 455 20.73 -2.34 -3.16
CA CYS A 455 21.83 -2.50 -4.10
C CYS A 455 21.68 -1.70 -5.40
N SER A 456 22.78 -1.12 -5.87
CA SER A 456 22.77 -0.32 -7.11
C SER A 456 22.43 -1.16 -8.34
N GLY A 457 22.83 -2.44 -8.33
CA GLY A 457 22.63 -3.39 -9.42
C GLY A 457 21.27 -4.08 -9.43
N THR A 458 20.46 -4.00 -8.37
CA THR A 458 19.12 -4.64 -8.30
C THR A 458 17.96 -3.66 -8.33
N GLY A 459 18.24 -2.35 -8.33
CA GLY A 459 17.24 -1.30 -8.54
C GLY A 459 16.58 -0.77 -7.27
N ASP A 460 16.64 -1.50 -6.16
CA ASP A 460 16.12 -1.04 -4.86
C ASP A 460 16.90 0.17 -4.29
N MET A 461 18.19 0.31 -4.62
CA MET A 461 18.93 1.56 -4.33
C MET A 461 18.45 2.75 -5.18
N LEU A 462 18.05 2.51 -6.44
CA LEU A 462 17.45 3.54 -7.28
C LEU A 462 16.11 3.97 -6.69
N GLU A 463 15.29 3.03 -6.23
CA GLU A 463 13.97 3.28 -5.65
C GLU A 463 14.08 4.14 -4.38
N VAL A 464 14.98 3.80 -3.45
CA VAL A 464 15.14 4.58 -2.21
C VAL A 464 15.67 6.01 -2.45
N VAL A 465 16.56 6.20 -3.43
CA VAL A 465 17.04 7.53 -3.82
C VAL A 465 15.96 8.32 -4.56
N GLN A 466 15.13 7.65 -5.36
CA GLN A 466 14.00 8.28 -6.03
C GLN A 466 12.96 8.73 -5.00
N GLU A 467 12.66 7.89 -4.00
CA GLU A 467 11.75 8.23 -2.91
C GLU A 467 12.28 9.40 -2.07
N TYR A 468 13.56 9.40 -1.75
CA TYR A 468 14.19 10.54 -1.07
C TYR A 468 14.10 11.83 -1.89
N THR A 469 14.25 11.73 -3.20
CA THR A 469 14.10 12.86 -4.13
C THR A 469 12.67 13.34 -4.26
N ASN A 470 11.70 12.44 -4.18
CA ASN A 470 10.29 12.80 -4.16
C ASN A 470 9.92 13.54 -2.87
N ARG A 471 10.43 13.07 -1.72
CA ARG A 471 10.16 13.69 -0.39
C ARG A 471 10.95 14.97 -0.16
N LYS A 472 12.16 15.05 -0.69
CA LYS A 472 13.06 16.20 -0.58
C LYS A 472 13.73 16.48 -1.94
N PRO A 473 13.06 17.21 -2.84
CA PRO A 473 13.64 17.61 -4.12
C PRO A 473 14.96 18.36 -3.92
N GLY A 474 15.95 18.08 -4.76
CA GLY A 474 17.27 18.73 -4.68
C GLY A 474 18.17 18.24 -3.55
N ASN A 475 17.86 17.11 -2.91
CA ASN A 475 18.76 16.49 -1.94
C ASN A 475 20.10 16.05 -2.56
N VAL A 476 21.07 15.73 -1.70
CA VAL A 476 22.44 15.39 -2.10
C VAL A 476 22.53 14.17 -3.04
N LEU A 477 21.58 13.24 -2.98
CA LEU A 477 21.56 12.02 -3.80
C LEU A 477 20.81 12.19 -5.12
N ALA A 478 19.96 13.22 -5.27
CA ALA A 478 19.11 13.42 -6.45
C ALA A 478 19.91 13.46 -7.78
N LYS A 479 21.13 14.00 -7.74
CA LYS A 479 22.03 14.07 -8.91
C LYS A 479 22.48 12.71 -9.45
N TYR A 480 22.38 11.64 -8.66
CA TYR A 480 22.80 10.29 -9.05
C TYR A 480 21.69 9.47 -9.72
N LEU A 481 20.43 9.93 -9.72
CA LEU A 481 19.30 9.19 -10.31
C LEU A 481 19.54 8.72 -11.77
N PRO A 482 20.12 9.54 -12.67
CA PRO A 482 20.43 9.08 -14.02
C PRO A 482 21.52 7.99 -14.07
N ALA A 483 22.50 8.03 -13.16
CA ALA A 483 23.55 7.03 -13.07
C ALA A 483 23.01 5.72 -12.47
N LEU A 484 22.23 5.80 -11.39
CA LEU A 484 21.54 4.67 -10.76
C LEU A 484 20.64 3.92 -11.77
N LYS A 485 19.92 4.65 -12.65
CA LYS A 485 19.15 4.03 -13.75
C LYS A 485 20.01 3.26 -14.76
N LYS A 486 21.22 3.72 -15.02
CA LYS A 486 22.14 3.09 -15.99
C LYS A 486 22.84 1.86 -15.42
N VAL A 487 23.21 1.89 -14.14
CA VAL A 487 23.91 0.78 -13.49
C VAL A 487 22.97 -0.31 -12.98
N ASN A 488 21.66 -0.07 -12.98
CA ASN A 488 20.68 -1.10 -12.65
C ASN A 488 20.84 -2.34 -13.55
N ASN A 489 20.77 -3.53 -12.96
CA ASN A 489 21.11 -4.84 -13.53
C ASN A 489 22.59 -5.03 -13.89
N THR A 490 23.50 -4.28 -13.24
CA THR A 490 24.95 -4.40 -13.44
C THR A 490 25.71 -4.26 -12.12
N GLU A 491 26.95 -4.75 -12.08
CA GLU A 491 27.90 -4.50 -10.98
C GLU A 491 28.60 -3.12 -11.08
N SER A 492 28.26 -2.30 -12.08
CA SER A 492 29.01 -1.08 -12.40
C SER A 492 28.77 0.06 -11.41
N HIS A 493 29.79 0.88 -11.16
CA HIS A 493 29.68 2.16 -10.44
C HIS A 493 29.72 3.38 -11.36
N ALA A 494 29.58 3.19 -12.68
CA ALA A 494 29.74 4.25 -13.67
C ALA A 494 28.77 5.42 -13.41
N GLY A 495 29.33 6.59 -13.09
CA GLY A 495 28.57 7.81 -12.78
C GLY A 495 28.13 7.96 -11.32
N LEU A 496 28.42 6.98 -10.46
CA LEU A 496 28.29 7.08 -9.01
C LEU A 496 29.61 7.55 -8.38
N ASP A 497 30.73 6.94 -8.80
CA ASP A 497 32.03 7.24 -8.24
C ASP A 497 32.56 8.64 -8.61
N PRO A 498 33.43 9.24 -7.77
CA PRO A 498 33.96 8.69 -6.51
C PRO A 498 33.20 9.14 -5.25
N THR A 499 32.17 9.98 -5.39
CA THR A 499 31.58 10.72 -4.27
C THR A 499 30.33 10.08 -3.68
N TYR A 500 29.70 9.14 -4.40
CA TYR A 500 28.39 8.58 -4.01
C TYR A 500 28.35 7.98 -2.61
N THR A 501 29.40 7.26 -2.19
CA THR A 501 29.45 6.65 -0.85
C THR A 501 29.54 7.69 0.28
N GLY A 502 30.24 8.80 0.04
CA GLY A 502 30.29 9.94 0.98
C GLY A 502 28.97 10.69 1.04
N ASP A 503 28.34 10.90 -0.11
CA ASP A 503 27.03 11.56 -0.20
C ASP A 503 25.91 10.70 0.40
N TRP A 504 25.99 9.37 0.30
CA TRP A 504 25.08 8.45 0.98
C TRP A 504 25.19 8.59 2.50
N LYS A 505 26.40 8.59 3.04
CA LYS A 505 26.65 8.79 4.48
C LYS A 505 26.15 10.17 4.95
N THR A 506 26.29 11.19 4.11
CA THR A 506 25.76 12.53 4.38
C THR A 506 24.23 12.51 4.40
N ALA A 507 23.59 11.87 3.41
CA ALA A 507 22.16 11.70 3.36
C ALA A 507 21.62 10.89 4.56
N ALA A 508 22.37 9.91 5.06
CA ALA A 508 21.95 9.06 6.17
C ALA A 508 21.78 9.81 7.50
N ALA A 509 22.34 11.01 7.64
CA ALA A 509 22.06 11.91 8.76
C ALA A 509 20.72 12.65 8.62
N ASP A 510 20.13 12.68 7.43
CA ASP A 510 18.84 13.31 7.16
C ASP A 510 17.68 12.37 7.53
N VAL A 511 16.82 12.84 8.43
CA VAL A 511 15.61 12.11 8.87
C VAL A 511 14.71 11.76 7.69
N ILE A 512 14.65 12.58 6.63
CA ILE A 512 13.84 12.26 5.45
C ILE A 512 14.42 11.09 4.66
N PHE A 513 15.76 10.96 4.58
CA PHE A 513 16.38 9.80 3.93
C PHE A 513 16.25 8.53 4.78
N GLN A 514 16.36 8.66 6.10
CA GLN A 514 16.07 7.55 7.03
C GLN A 514 14.62 7.06 6.84
N GLN A 515 13.65 7.98 6.75
CA GLN A 515 12.25 7.66 6.45
C GLN A 515 12.05 7.03 5.07
N SER A 516 12.81 7.45 4.06
CA SER A 516 12.79 6.81 2.73
C SER A 516 13.30 5.38 2.77
N GLN A 517 14.39 5.11 3.50
CA GLN A 517 14.88 3.75 3.71
C GLN A 517 13.87 2.89 4.48
N ASP A 518 13.26 3.44 5.54
CA ASP A 518 12.19 2.76 6.27
C ASP A 518 10.99 2.45 5.38
N TYR A 519 10.62 3.38 4.51
CA TYR A 519 9.53 3.23 3.56
C TYR A 519 9.81 2.10 2.57
N GLU A 520 10.99 2.05 1.96
CA GLU A 520 11.32 0.97 1.00
C GLU A 520 11.46 -0.40 1.67
N ARG A 521 12.07 -0.47 2.86
CA ARG A 521 12.02 -1.69 3.70
C ARG A 521 10.58 -2.15 3.87
N ASP A 522 9.70 -1.23 4.24
CA ASP A 522 8.32 -1.55 4.56
C ASP A 522 7.53 -1.99 3.32
N ASN A 523 7.72 -1.30 2.21
CA ASN A 523 7.02 -1.52 0.97
C ASN A 523 7.42 -2.85 0.31
N VAL A 524 8.73 -3.14 0.25
CA VAL A 524 9.26 -4.27 -0.53
C VAL A 524 9.37 -5.54 0.32
N TYR A 525 9.79 -5.42 1.59
CA TYR A 525 10.16 -6.58 2.41
C TYR A 525 9.17 -6.84 3.55
N PHE A 526 8.94 -5.85 4.41
CA PHE A 526 8.22 -6.05 5.66
C PHE A 526 6.71 -6.27 5.47
N ASN A 527 6.01 -5.32 4.82
CA ASN A 527 4.55 -5.37 4.73
C ASN A 527 4.07 -6.59 3.92
N PRO A 528 4.65 -6.93 2.76
CA PRO A 528 4.22 -8.12 2.01
C PRO A 528 4.40 -9.40 2.83
N ALA A 529 5.55 -9.59 3.47
CA ALA A 529 5.87 -10.80 4.22
C ALA A 529 5.02 -10.96 5.48
N VAL A 530 4.88 -9.91 6.29
CA VAL A 530 4.09 -9.93 7.53
C VAL A 530 2.59 -10.10 7.22
N ASN A 531 2.05 -9.40 6.22
CA ASN A 531 0.66 -9.60 5.80
C ASN A 531 0.42 -11.02 5.32
N LYS A 532 1.38 -11.61 4.59
CA LYS A 532 1.26 -12.98 4.13
C LYS A 532 1.26 -13.97 5.30
N ALA A 533 2.18 -13.83 6.26
CA ALA A 533 2.22 -14.64 7.46
C ALA A 533 0.92 -14.53 8.28
N LYS A 534 0.36 -13.32 8.39
CA LYS A 534 -0.95 -13.11 9.03
C LYS A 534 -2.08 -13.81 8.30
N SER A 535 -2.08 -13.80 6.96
CA SER A 535 -3.06 -14.55 6.14
C SER A 535 -2.98 -16.07 6.38
N ASP A 536 -1.82 -16.56 6.79
CA ASP A 536 -1.60 -17.96 7.17
C ASP A 536 -1.90 -18.22 8.65
N GLY A 537 -2.33 -17.21 9.40
CA GLY A 537 -2.68 -17.32 10.82
C GLY A 537 -1.47 -17.38 11.76
N LEU A 538 -0.31 -16.90 11.32
CA LEU A 538 0.92 -16.93 12.11
C LEU A 538 1.01 -15.74 13.07
N ARG A 539 1.53 -15.99 14.28
CA ARG A 539 1.88 -14.98 15.28
C ARG A 539 3.27 -14.38 15.02
N ALA A 540 3.72 -13.48 15.88
CA ALA A 540 4.90 -12.65 15.67
C ALA A 540 6.17 -13.42 15.22
N LEU A 541 6.44 -14.62 15.75
CA LEU A 541 7.57 -15.46 15.34
C LEU A 541 7.44 -15.91 13.87
N GLY A 542 6.25 -16.36 13.47
CA GLY A 542 6.02 -16.77 12.08
C GLY A 542 6.00 -15.58 11.12
N GLN A 543 5.47 -14.44 11.56
CA GLN A 543 5.56 -13.17 10.83
C GLN A 543 7.01 -12.72 10.64
N PHE A 544 7.82 -12.83 11.69
CA PHE A 544 9.25 -12.56 11.63
C PHE A 544 9.96 -13.55 10.71
N ALA A 545 9.65 -14.85 10.78
CA ALA A 545 10.28 -15.86 9.93
C ALA A 545 10.05 -15.58 8.43
N TYR A 546 8.85 -15.12 8.05
CA TYR A 546 8.54 -14.70 6.69
C TYR A 546 9.30 -13.44 6.29
N TYR A 547 9.31 -12.43 7.16
CA TYR A 547 10.02 -11.18 6.92
C TYR A 547 11.52 -11.42 6.74
N ASP A 548 12.12 -12.18 7.64
CA ASP A 548 13.54 -12.52 7.61
C ASP A 548 13.92 -13.37 6.38
N ALA A 549 13.03 -14.27 5.95
CA ALA A 549 13.19 -14.98 4.68
C ALA A 549 13.12 -14.03 3.48
N ALA A 550 12.23 -13.02 3.50
CA ALA A 550 12.13 -12.05 2.43
C ALA A 550 13.37 -11.13 2.35
N VAL A 551 13.97 -10.79 3.48
CA VAL A 551 15.24 -10.02 3.52
C VAL A 551 16.39 -10.82 2.92
N MET A 552 16.44 -12.15 3.09
CA MET A 552 17.57 -12.97 2.63
C MET A 552 17.34 -13.71 1.29
N HIS A 553 16.12 -13.83 0.81
CA HIS A 553 15.84 -14.53 -0.46
C HIS A 553 14.99 -13.68 -1.42
N GLY A 554 14.74 -12.42 -1.09
CA GLY A 554 13.68 -11.64 -1.71
C GLY A 554 12.29 -12.19 -1.39
N TYR A 555 11.25 -11.44 -1.75
CA TYR A 555 9.88 -11.83 -1.46
C TYR A 555 9.46 -13.13 -2.19
N GLU A 556 9.85 -13.30 -3.46
CA GLU A 556 9.53 -14.49 -4.25
C GLU A 556 10.25 -15.75 -3.72
N GLY A 557 11.50 -15.62 -3.27
CA GLY A 557 12.23 -16.70 -2.60
C GLY A 557 11.54 -17.11 -1.29
N ALA A 558 11.11 -16.14 -0.48
CA ALA A 558 10.32 -16.41 0.72
C ALA A 558 8.98 -17.11 0.39
N MET A 559 8.32 -16.76 -0.72
CA MET A 559 7.11 -17.43 -1.18
C MET A 559 7.37 -18.87 -1.68
N SER A 560 8.54 -19.12 -2.25
CA SER A 560 8.99 -20.47 -2.63
C SER A 560 9.22 -21.35 -1.40
N VAL A 561 9.90 -20.82 -0.38
CA VAL A 561 10.05 -21.47 0.93
C VAL A 561 8.69 -21.79 1.54
N ARG A 562 7.78 -20.81 1.56
CA ARG A 562 6.40 -20.98 2.03
C ARG A 562 5.67 -22.10 1.28
N LYS A 563 5.76 -22.14 -0.05
CA LYS A 563 5.13 -23.17 -0.88
C LYS A 563 5.65 -24.56 -0.53
N ALA A 564 6.97 -24.71 -0.36
CA ALA A 564 7.59 -25.95 0.06
C ALA A 564 7.16 -26.38 1.48
N ALA A 565 6.99 -25.42 2.40
CA ALA A 565 6.46 -25.67 3.74
C ALA A 565 5.01 -26.18 3.72
N MET A 566 4.15 -25.54 2.91
CA MET A 566 2.74 -25.89 2.78
C MET A 566 2.51 -27.26 2.15
N ALA A 567 3.47 -27.77 1.37
CA ALA A 567 3.44 -29.14 0.86
C ALA A 567 3.62 -30.19 1.98
N LYS A 568 4.20 -29.79 3.13
CA LYS A 568 4.49 -30.67 4.27
C LYS A 568 3.56 -30.46 5.46
N ALA A 569 3.06 -29.25 5.68
CA ALA A 569 2.20 -28.91 6.81
C ALA A 569 1.15 -27.85 6.44
N LYS A 570 -0.07 -28.00 6.96
CA LYS A 570 -1.13 -26.98 6.83
C LYS A 570 -0.79 -25.76 7.67
N THR A 571 -1.11 -24.57 7.18
CA THR A 571 -1.00 -23.34 7.97
C THR A 571 -2.09 -23.30 9.07
N PRO A 572 -1.93 -22.51 10.14
CA PRO A 572 -3.00 -22.25 11.10
C PRO A 572 -4.32 -21.80 10.48
N ALA A 573 -4.28 -20.94 9.46
CA ALA A 573 -5.47 -20.53 8.72
C ALA A 573 -6.16 -21.68 7.97
N GLN A 574 -5.45 -22.77 7.69
CA GLN A 574 -5.99 -24.01 7.11
C GLN A 574 -6.33 -25.07 8.17
N GLY A 575 -6.36 -24.69 9.45
CA GLY A 575 -6.61 -25.59 10.58
C GLY A 575 -5.40 -26.44 10.99
N GLY A 576 -4.19 -26.07 10.56
CA GLY A 576 -2.95 -26.73 10.98
C GLY A 576 -2.41 -26.22 12.31
N ASP A 577 -1.49 -26.97 12.91
CA ASP A 577 -0.75 -26.54 14.09
C ASP A 577 0.39 -25.57 13.69
N GLU A 578 0.50 -24.44 14.39
CA GLU A 578 1.49 -23.40 14.09
C GLU A 578 2.92 -23.90 14.28
N ALA A 579 3.17 -24.71 15.31
CA ALA A 579 4.51 -25.24 15.58
C ALA A 579 4.98 -26.19 14.47
N THR A 580 4.06 -27.04 14.02
CA THR A 580 4.26 -27.98 12.91
C THR A 580 4.53 -27.22 11.61
N TYR A 581 3.73 -26.20 11.32
CA TYR A 581 3.91 -25.38 10.12
C TYR A 581 5.25 -24.62 10.13
N LEU A 582 5.61 -23.98 11.25
CA LEU A 582 6.85 -23.22 11.34
C LEU A 582 8.09 -24.11 11.29
N ASN A 583 8.05 -25.33 11.83
CA ASN A 583 9.14 -26.29 11.61
C ASN A 583 9.29 -26.63 10.12
N ALA A 584 8.19 -26.92 9.42
CA ALA A 584 8.22 -27.18 7.97
C ALA A 584 8.74 -25.98 7.17
N PHE A 585 8.39 -24.75 7.58
CA PHE A 585 8.88 -23.51 6.97
C PHE A 585 10.37 -23.32 7.19
N MET A 586 10.85 -23.46 8.43
CA MET A 586 12.26 -23.34 8.76
C MET A 586 13.10 -24.42 8.07
N ASP A 587 12.59 -25.65 7.94
CA ASP A 587 13.28 -26.72 7.20
C ASP A 587 13.33 -26.43 5.70
N ALA A 588 12.25 -25.92 5.11
CA ALA A 588 12.25 -25.48 3.72
C ALA A 588 13.23 -24.31 3.50
N ARG A 589 13.33 -23.39 4.47
CA ARG A 589 14.25 -22.27 4.40
C ARG A 589 15.71 -22.71 4.47
N VAL A 590 16.03 -23.65 5.36
CA VAL A 590 17.37 -24.25 5.44
C VAL A 590 17.75 -24.91 4.11
N VAL A 591 16.81 -25.57 3.42
CA VAL A 591 17.07 -26.11 2.08
C VAL A 591 17.37 -25.00 1.08
N GLU A 592 16.63 -23.89 1.11
CA GLU A 592 16.86 -22.75 0.22
C GLU A 592 18.23 -22.10 0.47
N MET A 593 18.58 -21.86 1.73
CA MET A 593 19.87 -21.31 2.15
C MET A 593 21.05 -22.14 1.65
N ASN A 594 20.94 -23.47 1.68
CA ASN A 594 22.02 -24.36 1.26
C ASN A 594 22.20 -24.44 -0.27
N LYS A 595 21.36 -23.79 -1.08
CA LYS A 595 21.57 -23.71 -2.53
C LYS A 595 22.72 -22.78 -2.92
N GLU A 596 23.04 -21.84 -2.05
CA GLU A 596 24.10 -20.85 -2.25
C GLU A 596 25.15 -21.04 -1.17
N GLU A 597 26.40 -21.35 -1.56
CA GLU A 597 27.48 -21.62 -0.61
C GLU A 597 27.67 -20.48 0.39
N ALA A 598 27.48 -19.23 -0.07
CA ALA A 598 27.58 -18.03 0.72
C ALA A 598 26.47 -17.87 1.79
N HIS A 599 25.38 -18.64 1.70
CA HIS A 599 24.27 -18.67 2.65
C HIS A 599 24.16 -20.00 3.43
N SER A 600 25.15 -20.89 3.32
CA SER A 600 25.11 -22.24 3.91
C SER A 600 25.17 -22.29 5.44
N ASP A 601 25.53 -21.19 6.12
CA ASP A 601 25.42 -21.09 7.57
C ASP A 601 23.96 -20.82 7.99
N THR A 602 23.33 -21.85 8.55
CA THR A 602 21.91 -21.86 8.92
C THR A 602 21.64 -21.36 10.34
N THR A 603 22.64 -20.84 11.06
CA THR A 603 22.48 -20.41 12.47
C THR A 603 21.39 -19.35 12.67
N ARG A 604 21.17 -18.49 11.64
CA ARG A 604 20.05 -17.54 11.60
C ARG A 604 18.67 -18.19 11.74
N VAL A 605 18.54 -19.45 11.32
CA VAL A 605 17.34 -20.25 11.50
C VAL A 605 17.48 -21.15 12.74
N ASP A 606 18.53 -21.97 12.79
CA ASP A 606 18.63 -23.08 13.73
C ASP A 606 18.96 -22.69 15.17
N THR A 607 19.74 -21.63 15.36
CA THR A 607 20.15 -21.13 16.68
C THR A 607 19.54 -19.77 17.03
N ALA A 608 18.65 -19.25 16.17
CA ALA A 608 17.80 -18.10 16.47
C ALA A 608 16.31 -18.46 16.41
N GLN A 609 15.69 -18.48 15.23
CA GLN A 609 14.24 -18.66 15.10
C GLN A 609 13.75 -19.98 15.72
N ARG A 610 14.47 -21.08 15.49
CA ARG A 610 14.10 -22.41 15.98
C ARG A 610 14.23 -22.55 17.50
N VAL A 611 15.04 -21.72 18.15
CA VAL A 611 15.16 -21.69 19.62
C VAL A 611 13.85 -21.19 20.24
N TRP A 612 13.29 -20.11 19.71
CA TRP A 612 12.03 -19.55 20.20
C TRP A 612 10.84 -20.44 19.87
N LEU A 613 10.86 -21.11 18.71
CA LEU A 613 9.87 -22.11 18.34
C LEU A 613 9.84 -23.27 19.34
N LYS A 614 11.01 -23.84 19.67
CA LYS A 614 11.15 -24.92 20.66
C LYS A 614 10.72 -24.50 22.06
N ALA A 615 10.90 -23.22 22.40
CA ALA A 615 10.46 -22.65 23.67
C ALA A 615 8.95 -22.32 23.71
N GLY A 616 8.21 -22.52 22.60
CA GLY A 616 6.81 -22.12 22.49
C GLY A 616 6.59 -20.60 22.49
N ASN A 617 7.63 -19.81 22.22
CA ASN A 617 7.57 -18.34 22.20
C ASN A 617 7.19 -17.82 20.81
N PHE A 618 5.97 -18.11 20.39
CA PHE A 618 5.43 -17.69 19.09
C PHE A 618 5.19 -16.18 18.98
N ASP A 619 5.15 -15.48 20.11
CA ASP A 619 4.84 -14.06 20.17
C ASP A 619 6.10 -13.19 20.25
N LEU A 620 7.31 -13.77 20.25
CA LEU A 620 8.58 -13.05 20.43
C LEU A 620 8.58 -12.20 21.72
N ASN A 621 8.06 -12.76 22.81
CA ASN A 621 8.09 -12.10 24.11
C ASN A 621 9.51 -12.09 24.67
N THR A 622 9.94 -10.94 25.18
CA THR A 622 11.25 -10.80 25.81
C THR A 622 11.22 -11.41 27.21
N PRO A 623 12.35 -11.94 27.72
CA PRO A 623 13.69 -11.91 27.12
C PRO A 623 13.86 -12.87 25.94
N LEU A 624 14.53 -12.41 24.89
CA LEU A 624 14.95 -13.24 23.75
C LEU A 624 16.46 -13.44 23.82
N ASN A 625 16.91 -14.69 23.75
CA ASN A 625 18.33 -15.04 23.69
C ASN A 625 18.56 -15.96 22.49
N TRP A 626 19.60 -15.68 21.70
CA TRP A 626 19.95 -16.48 20.53
C TRP A 626 21.42 -16.39 20.18
N LYS A 627 21.84 -17.23 19.23
CA LYS A 627 23.16 -17.17 18.61
C LYS A 627 23.02 -17.15 17.09
N VAL A 628 23.85 -16.37 16.43
CA VAL A 628 23.97 -16.36 14.97
C VAL A 628 25.42 -16.06 14.59
N TYR A 629 25.98 -16.81 13.64
CA TYR A 629 27.37 -16.70 13.18
C TYR A 629 28.44 -16.73 14.30
N GLY A 630 28.16 -17.48 15.38
CA GLY A 630 29.05 -17.63 16.54
C GLY A 630 28.87 -16.59 17.65
N ASP A 631 28.21 -15.47 17.34
CA ASP A 631 27.93 -14.41 18.30
C ASP A 631 26.67 -14.69 19.12
N SER A 632 26.60 -14.14 20.34
CA SER A 632 25.47 -14.30 21.27
C SER A 632 24.77 -12.97 21.49
N TYR A 633 23.43 -12.98 21.39
CA TYR A 633 22.60 -11.79 21.49
C TYR A 633 21.49 -11.96 22.52
N SER A 634 21.08 -10.84 23.11
CA SER A 634 19.97 -10.81 24.08
C SER A 634 19.18 -9.50 23.95
N ILE A 635 17.86 -9.61 23.89
CA ILE A 635 16.92 -8.49 24.04
C ILE A 635 16.12 -8.71 25.32
N LYS A 636 16.14 -7.73 26.22
CA LYS A 636 15.44 -7.78 27.52
C LYS A 636 14.01 -7.27 27.42
#